data_AF-A0A7V2FY17-F1
#
_entry.id   AF-A0A7V2FY17-F1
#
_cell.length_a   1.000
_cell.length_b   1.000
_cell.length_c   1.000
_cell.angle_alpha   90.00
_cell.angle_beta   90.00
_cell.angle_gamma   90.00
#
_symmetry.space_group_name_H-M   'P 1'
#
loop_
_entity.id
_entity.type
_entity.pdbx_description
1 polymer ?
#
loop_
_entity_poly.entity_id
_entity_poly.type
_entity_poly.pdbx_seq_one_letter_code
_entity_poly.pdbx_strand_id
1 'polypeptide(L)'
;MKDGANYARRIKSFASRLSRLFKEPPPREPRPVIEELLYAILARETSDERAARALEALYQNTVDLNELRVTTPREIVRMMGEDLPEVAAKAEEIGAVLRDVVRRQGRLDLSSLKDRGLREAREYLETLQGVSPFAAAWVFSRSLGGHAIAVDENMVRFLRAERLVPEKAELADVQALLERNVSASISLRFQAALRQRALQRQRSGGKGGRAGPRHSSSPSPSHRSAKAGTSRGSASGRAARARSTNRQASGKARSRTGSAARASSSGRRRP
;
A
#
# COMPACT_ATOMS: atom_id res chain seq x y z
N MET A 1 16.61 4.07 25.90
CA MET A 1 16.39 2.61 26.08
C MET A 1 17.72 1.88 25.86
N LYS A 2 18.27 1.25 26.91
CA LYS A 2 19.61 0.62 26.87
C LYS A 2 19.71 -0.60 25.93
N ASP A 3 18.58 -1.24 25.61
CA ASP A 3 18.56 -2.42 24.73
C ASP A 3 18.48 -2.11 23.23
N GLY A 4 18.09 -0.89 22.85
CA GLY A 4 17.94 -0.50 21.44
C GLY A 4 19.26 -0.60 20.65
N ALA A 5 20.37 -0.21 21.27
CA ALA A 5 21.70 -0.32 20.66
C ALA A 5 22.19 -1.79 20.53
N ASN A 6 21.68 -2.70 21.38
CA ASN A 6 21.98 -4.12 21.29
C ASN A 6 21.21 -4.77 20.12
N TYR A 7 19.90 -4.53 20.03
CA TYR A 7 19.08 -5.01 18.90
C TYR A 7 19.60 -4.49 17.55
N ALA A 8 19.95 -3.21 17.46
CA ALA A 8 20.55 -2.62 16.27
C ALA A 8 21.82 -3.38 15.81
N ARG A 9 22.75 -3.68 16.72
CA ARG A 9 23.96 -4.45 16.41
C ARG A 9 23.64 -5.87 15.94
N ARG A 10 22.70 -6.53 16.61
CA ARG A 10 22.28 -7.91 16.27
C ARG A 10 21.61 -7.97 14.90
N ILE A 11 20.73 -7.01 14.58
CA ILE A 11 20.09 -6.90 13.27
C ILE A 11 21.13 -6.67 12.17
N LYS A 12 22.09 -5.76 12.36
CA LYS A 12 23.16 -5.52 11.38
C LYS A 12 23.99 -6.77 11.09
N SER A 13 24.42 -7.47 12.15
CA SER A 13 25.15 -8.74 12.02
C SER A 13 24.30 -9.82 11.34
N PHE A 14 23.02 -9.93 11.71
CA PHE A 14 22.09 -10.88 11.11
C PHE A 14 21.85 -10.58 9.63
N ALA A 15 21.57 -9.32 9.27
CA ALA A 15 21.34 -8.91 7.89
C ALA A 15 22.58 -9.14 7.00
N SER A 16 23.79 -8.86 7.51
CA SER A 16 25.03 -9.15 6.79
C SER A 16 25.23 -10.65 6.56
N ARG A 17 25.00 -11.49 7.58
CA ARG A 17 25.10 -12.96 7.44
C ARG A 17 24.04 -13.52 6.50
N LEU A 18 22.81 -13.07 6.64
CA LEU A 18 21.67 -13.58 5.87
C LEU A 18 21.77 -13.19 4.40
N SER A 19 22.16 -11.95 4.10
CA SER A 19 22.34 -11.50 2.71
C SER A 19 23.47 -12.23 1.97
N ARG A 20 24.51 -12.71 2.67
CA ARG A 20 25.55 -13.55 2.05
C ARG A 20 25.06 -14.91 1.57
N LEU A 21 24.01 -15.44 2.21
CA LEU A 21 23.38 -16.71 1.79
C LEU A 21 22.50 -16.53 0.55
N PHE A 22 22.11 -15.29 0.25
CA PHE A 22 21.25 -14.90 -0.87
C PHE A 22 22.00 -13.92 -1.78
N LYS A 23 22.99 -14.47 -2.51
CA LYS A 23 23.93 -13.69 -3.32
C LYS A 23 23.21 -12.88 -4.40
N GLU A 24 22.23 -13.49 -5.05
CA GLU A 24 21.43 -12.85 -6.09
C GLU A 24 20.06 -12.43 -5.56
N PRO A 25 19.59 -11.22 -5.89
CA PRO A 25 18.19 -10.87 -5.67
C PRO A 25 17.32 -11.86 -6.48
N PRO A 26 16.14 -12.25 -5.97
CA PRO A 26 15.24 -13.13 -6.71
C PRO A 26 14.98 -12.57 -8.12
N PRO A 27 14.90 -13.43 -9.15
CA PRO A 27 14.67 -13.01 -10.53
C PRO A 27 13.50 -12.03 -10.62
N ARG A 28 13.73 -10.91 -11.31
CA ARG A 28 12.77 -9.82 -11.46
C ARG A 28 12.07 -9.97 -12.80
N GLU A 29 10.83 -10.41 -12.79
CA GLU A 29 9.92 -10.08 -13.87
C GLU A 29 9.34 -8.70 -13.55
N PRO A 30 9.68 -7.65 -14.33
CA PRO A 30 9.10 -6.33 -14.10
C PRO A 30 7.60 -6.39 -14.34
N ARG A 31 6.82 -6.16 -13.29
CA ARG A 31 5.35 -6.07 -13.35
C ARG A 31 4.90 -4.60 -13.40
N PRO A 32 3.75 -4.31 -14.03
CA PRO A 32 3.07 -3.04 -13.81
C PRO A 32 2.83 -2.80 -12.32
N VAL A 33 2.87 -1.54 -11.88
CA VAL A 33 2.80 -1.17 -10.44
C VAL A 33 1.51 -1.67 -9.79
N ILE A 34 0.40 -1.67 -10.53
CA ILE A 34 -0.89 -2.19 -10.05
C ILE A 34 -0.84 -3.70 -9.83
N GLU A 35 -0.16 -4.45 -10.71
CA GLU A 35 -0.02 -5.89 -10.58
C GLU A 35 0.95 -6.27 -9.47
N GLU A 36 2.04 -5.52 -9.29
CA GLU A 36 2.93 -5.72 -8.15
C GLU A 36 2.20 -5.46 -6.81
N LEU A 37 1.21 -4.57 -6.79
CA LEU A 37 0.36 -4.34 -5.61
C LEU A 37 -0.54 -5.54 -5.32
N LEU A 38 -1.17 -6.12 -6.35
CA LEU A 38 -1.96 -7.35 -6.19
C LEU A 38 -1.07 -8.51 -5.73
N TYR A 39 0.10 -8.67 -6.35
CA TYR A 39 1.10 -9.65 -5.93
C TYR A 39 1.49 -9.46 -4.47
N ALA A 40 1.71 -8.22 -4.02
CA ALA A 40 2.11 -7.93 -2.65
C ALA A 40 1.03 -8.34 -1.63
N ILE A 41 -0.24 -8.09 -1.93
CA ILE A 41 -1.37 -8.56 -1.10
C ILE A 41 -1.33 -10.08 -0.99
N LEU A 42 -1.14 -10.78 -2.12
CA LEU A 42 -1.07 -12.24 -2.16
C LEU A 42 0.18 -12.79 -1.46
N ALA A 43 1.32 -12.12 -1.55
CA ALA A 43 2.61 -12.54 -1.01
C ALA A 43 2.74 -12.48 0.52
N ARG A 44 1.87 -11.70 1.20
CA ARG A 44 1.83 -11.60 2.67
C ARG A 44 1.66 -12.99 3.31
N GLU A 45 2.55 -13.36 4.22
CA GLU A 45 2.56 -14.63 4.98
C GLU A 45 2.56 -15.93 4.14
N THR A 46 2.86 -15.86 2.85
CA THR A 46 2.92 -17.05 1.96
C THR A 46 4.23 -17.09 1.19
N SER A 47 4.49 -18.18 0.45
CA SER A 47 5.68 -18.28 -0.41
C SER A 47 5.47 -17.63 -1.78
N ASP A 48 6.56 -17.27 -2.46
CA ASP A 48 6.50 -16.60 -3.78
C ASP A 48 5.80 -17.46 -4.82
N GLU A 49 5.99 -18.79 -4.77
CA GLU A 49 5.37 -19.73 -5.70
C GLU A 49 3.85 -19.77 -5.52
N ARG A 50 3.39 -19.69 -4.26
CA ARG A 50 1.95 -19.69 -3.95
C ARG A 50 1.30 -18.36 -4.34
N ALA A 51 1.96 -17.25 -4.05
CA ALA A 51 1.50 -15.93 -4.45
C ALA A 51 1.43 -15.78 -5.97
N ALA A 52 2.45 -16.24 -6.69
CA ALA A 52 2.48 -16.23 -8.15
C ALA A 52 1.36 -17.09 -8.76
N ARG A 53 1.17 -18.32 -8.26
CA ARG A 53 0.06 -19.19 -8.70
C ARG A 53 -1.31 -18.56 -8.46
N ALA A 54 -1.51 -17.92 -7.31
CA ALA A 54 -2.78 -17.25 -7.02
C ALA A 54 -3.02 -16.04 -7.92
N LEU A 55 -1.99 -15.25 -8.22
CA LEU A 55 -2.11 -14.12 -9.15
C LEU A 55 -2.44 -14.61 -10.56
N GLU A 56 -1.74 -15.65 -11.03
CA GLU A 56 -2.01 -16.29 -12.31
C GLU A 56 -3.44 -16.83 -12.37
N ALA A 57 -3.91 -17.48 -11.31
CA ALA A 57 -5.27 -17.98 -11.23
C ALA A 57 -6.32 -16.86 -11.32
N LEU A 58 -6.07 -15.68 -10.75
CA LEU A 58 -6.95 -14.52 -10.96
C LEU A 58 -7.01 -14.15 -12.44
N TYR A 59 -5.87 -13.99 -13.10
CA TYR A 59 -5.82 -13.61 -14.52
C TYR A 59 -6.44 -14.65 -15.45
N GLN A 60 -6.30 -15.94 -15.16
CA GLN A 60 -6.94 -16.99 -15.97
C GLN A 60 -8.46 -17.04 -15.80
N ASN A 61 -9.00 -16.49 -14.69
CA ASN A 61 -10.43 -16.50 -14.39
C ASN A 61 -11.10 -15.14 -14.54
N THR A 62 -10.39 -14.12 -15.04
CA THR A 62 -10.94 -12.78 -15.30
C THR A 62 -10.42 -12.24 -16.63
N VAL A 63 -11.28 -11.59 -17.40
CA VAL A 63 -10.91 -10.96 -18.68
C VAL A 63 -9.93 -9.83 -18.47
N ASP A 64 -10.17 -8.99 -17.46
CA ASP A 64 -9.29 -7.88 -17.10
C ASP A 64 -9.44 -7.48 -15.62
N LEU A 65 -8.63 -6.51 -15.18
CA LEU A 65 -8.72 -5.98 -13.82
C LEU A 65 -10.04 -5.21 -13.56
N ASN A 66 -10.75 -4.76 -14.60
CA ASN A 66 -12.05 -4.08 -14.43
C ASN A 66 -13.15 -5.05 -14.02
N GLU A 67 -13.13 -6.26 -14.57
CA GLU A 67 -13.95 -7.38 -14.11
C GLU A 67 -13.59 -7.75 -12.67
N LEU A 68 -12.30 -8.01 -12.40
CA LEU A 68 -11.83 -8.38 -11.06
C LEU A 68 -12.23 -7.35 -9.98
N ARG A 69 -12.27 -6.06 -10.32
CA ARG A 69 -12.67 -4.97 -9.42
C ARG A 69 -14.11 -5.09 -8.92
N VAL A 70 -15.00 -5.61 -9.76
CA VAL A 70 -16.44 -5.74 -9.45
C VAL A 70 -16.82 -7.17 -9.01
N THR A 71 -15.90 -8.13 -9.15
CA THR A 71 -16.03 -9.49 -8.62
C THR A 71 -16.19 -9.47 -7.10
N THR A 72 -17.07 -10.34 -6.58
CA THR A 72 -17.28 -10.42 -5.13
C THR A 72 -16.09 -11.07 -4.43
N PRO A 73 -15.79 -10.74 -3.15
CA PRO A 73 -14.69 -11.38 -2.44
C PRO A 73 -14.79 -12.91 -2.42
N ARG A 74 -16.02 -13.46 -2.35
CA ARG A 74 -16.25 -14.92 -2.40
C ARG A 74 -15.84 -15.54 -3.73
N GLU A 75 -16.07 -14.85 -4.84
CA GLU A 75 -15.64 -15.30 -6.17
C GLU A 75 -14.13 -15.19 -6.32
N ILE A 76 -13.52 -14.10 -5.86
CA ILE A 76 -12.05 -13.95 -5.85
C ILE A 76 -11.39 -15.09 -5.07
N VAL A 77 -11.93 -15.47 -3.90
CA VAL A 77 -11.45 -16.66 -3.15
C VAL A 77 -11.58 -17.93 -3.97
N ARG A 78 -12.72 -18.15 -4.65
CA ARG A 78 -12.93 -19.34 -5.51
C ARG A 78 -11.92 -19.41 -6.66
N MET A 79 -11.53 -18.27 -7.24
CA MET A 79 -10.52 -18.18 -8.30
C MET A 79 -9.12 -18.53 -7.79
N MET A 80 -8.72 -18.02 -6.62
CA MET A 80 -7.37 -18.23 -6.07
C MET A 80 -7.17 -19.61 -5.43
N GLY A 81 -8.26 -20.23 -4.96
CA GLY A 81 -8.23 -21.40 -4.08
C GLY A 81 -8.15 -21.03 -2.60
N GLU A 82 -8.45 -21.99 -1.72
CA GLU A 82 -8.59 -21.78 -0.26
C GLU A 82 -7.28 -21.99 0.51
N ASP A 83 -6.18 -22.29 -0.18
CA ASP A 83 -4.95 -22.76 0.44
C ASP A 83 -4.11 -21.60 1.01
N LEU A 84 -4.34 -20.36 0.58
CA LEU A 84 -3.64 -19.18 1.05
C LEU A 84 -4.00 -18.77 2.49
N PRO A 85 -3.01 -18.34 3.30
CA PRO A 85 -3.29 -17.69 4.58
C PRO A 85 -4.17 -16.45 4.39
N GLU A 86 -5.16 -16.26 5.25
CA GLU A 86 -6.05 -15.08 5.24
C GLU A 86 -6.72 -14.80 3.87
N VAL A 87 -7.02 -15.85 3.09
CA VAL A 87 -7.52 -15.71 1.72
C VAL A 87 -8.74 -14.79 1.59
N ALA A 88 -9.68 -14.85 2.54
CA ALA A 88 -10.86 -13.98 2.56
C ALA A 88 -10.49 -12.50 2.74
N ALA A 89 -9.56 -12.19 3.64
CA ALA A 89 -9.08 -10.82 3.84
C ALA A 89 -8.32 -10.33 2.60
N LYS A 90 -7.47 -11.16 1.99
CA LYS A 90 -6.78 -10.84 0.74
C LYS A 90 -7.76 -10.52 -0.40
N ALA A 91 -8.85 -11.28 -0.52
CA ALA A 91 -9.89 -11.03 -1.52
C ALA A 91 -10.62 -9.69 -1.29
N GLU A 92 -10.93 -9.37 -0.04
CA GLU A 92 -11.50 -8.06 0.32
C GLU A 92 -10.54 -6.90 0.03
N GLU A 93 -9.26 -7.06 0.37
CA GLU A 93 -8.19 -6.10 0.10
C GLU A 93 -8.05 -5.85 -1.42
N ILE A 94 -7.99 -6.90 -2.24
CA ILE A 94 -7.89 -6.80 -3.71
C ILE A 94 -9.05 -5.96 -4.27
N GLY A 95 -10.29 -6.30 -3.92
CA GLY A 95 -11.44 -5.54 -4.40
C GLY A 95 -11.44 -4.09 -3.94
N ALA A 96 -11.07 -3.84 -2.67
CA ALA A 96 -11.01 -2.49 -2.11
C ALA A 96 -9.95 -1.62 -2.81
N VAL A 97 -8.76 -2.18 -3.05
CA VAL A 97 -7.66 -1.51 -3.74
C VAL A 97 -8.03 -1.15 -5.17
N LEU A 98 -8.55 -2.10 -5.94
CA LEU A 98 -8.93 -1.85 -7.33
C LEU A 98 -10.01 -0.76 -7.44
N ARG A 99 -11.00 -0.77 -6.53
CA ARG A 99 -12.04 0.27 -6.49
C ARG A 99 -11.46 1.64 -6.13
N ASP A 100 -10.56 1.71 -5.14
CA ASP A 100 -9.96 2.99 -4.74
C ASP A 100 -9.01 3.56 -5.81
N VAL A 101 -8.24 2.71 -6.49
CA VAL A 101 -7.38 3.14 -7.60
C VAL A 101 -8.21 3.77 -8.73
N VAL A 102 -9.31 3.14 -9.15
CA VAL A 102 -10.21 3.74 -10.15
C VAL A 102 -10.82 5.05 -9.64
N ARG A 103 -11.24 5.10 -8.37
CA ARG A 103 -11.78 6.32 -7.75
C ARG A 103 -10.79 7.49 -7.81
N ARG A 104 -9.50 7.24 -7.60
CA ARG A 104 -8.46 8.29 -7.55
C ARG A 104 -7.87 8.65 -8.92
N GLN A 105 -7.69 7.66 -9.79
CA GLN A 105 -6.94 7.81 -11.05
C GLN A 105 -7.83 7.75 -12.30
N GLY A 106 -9.09 7.35 -12.15
CA GLY A 106 -10.03 7.10 -13.27
C GLY A 106 -9.76 5.83 -14.07
N ARG A 107 -8.64 5.14 -13.80
CA ARG A 107 -8.21 3.91 -14.51
C ARG A 107 -7.34 3.04 -13.59
N LEU A 108 -7.25 1.75 -13.91
CA LEU A 108 -6.42 0.78 -13.17
C LEU A 108 -4.95 0.85 -13.62
N ASP A 109 -4.34 2.03 -13.47
CA ASP A 109 -2.93 2.26 -13.77
C ASP A 109 -2.28 3.11 -12.69
N LEU A 110 -1.15 2.63 -12.17
CA LEU A 110 -0.31 3.29 -11.17
C LEU A 110 1.08 3.65 -11.71
N SER A 111 1.29 3.59 -13.03
CA SER A 111 2.55 3.97 -13.69
C SER A 111 3.00 5.38 -13.33
N SER A 112 2.06 6.32 -13.21
CA SER A 112 2.33 7.71 -12.84
C SER A 112 3.02 7.88 -11.48
N LEU A 113 2.99 6.87 -10.59
CA LEU A 113 3.71 6.92 -9.33
C LEU A 113 5.23 6.88 -9.51
N LYS A 114 5.72 6.37 -10.65
CA LYS A 114 7.16 6.36 -10.98
C LYS A 114 7.70 7.76 -11.28
N ASP A 115 6.84 8.65 -11.76
CA ASP A 115 7.22 10.03 -12.11
C ASP A 115 7.05 11.00 -10.93
N ARG A 116 6.43 10.56 -9.83
CA ARG A 116 6.23 11.36 -8.62
C ARG A 116 7.46 11.33 -7.72
N GLY A 117 7.57 12.32 -6.84
CA GLY A 117 8.57 12.28 -5.78
C GLY A 117 8.34 11.07 -4.86
N LEU A 118 9.42 10.41 -4.42
CA LEU A 118 9.34 9.19 -3.58
C LEU A 118 8.45 9.37 -2.34
N ARG A 119 8.49 10.55 -1.70
CA ARG A 119 7.65 10.86 -0.55
C ARG A 119 6.15 10.81 -0.90
N GLU A 120 5.77 11.47 -1.98
CA GLU A 120 4.38 11.52 -2.44
C GLU A 120 3.90 10.13 -2.89
N ALA A 121 4.77 9.37 -3.55
CA ALA A 121 4.43 8.03 -3.99
C ALA A 121 4.24 7.05 -2.81
N ARG A 122 5.05 7.18 -1.74
CA ARG A 122 4.87 6.42 -0.49
C ARG A 122 3.56 6.77 0.20
N GLU A 123 3.28 8.06 0.38
CA GLU A 123 2.04 8.54 0.99
C GLU A 123 0.81 8.12 0.19
N TYR A 124 0.89 8.14 -1.15
CA TYR A 124 -0.15 7.62 -2.01
C TYR A 124 -0.45 6.15 -1.71
N LEU A 125 0.58 5.28 -1.66
CA LEU A 125 0.41 3.85 -1.38
C LEU A 125 -0.15 3.59 0.02
N GLU A 126 0.35 4.31 1.03
CA GLU A 126 -0.07 4.15 2.43
C GLU A 126 -1.51 4.60 2.69
N THR A 127 -2.03 5.53 1.87
CA THR A 127 -3.40 6.02 2.00
C THR A 127 -4.41 5.23 1.18
N LEU A 128 -3.98 4.32 0.30
CA LEU A 128 -4.89 3.49 -0.50
C LEU A 128 -5.73 2.56 0.39
N GLN A 129 -7.03 2.54 0.15
CA GLN A 129 -7.95 1.68 0.89
C GLN A 129 -7.69 0.21 0.53
N GLY A 130 -7.55 -0.63 1.56
CA GLY A 130 -7.26 -2.06 1.39
C GLY A 130 -5.78 -2.38 1.17
N VAL A 131 -4.88 -1.39 1.20
CA VAL A 131 -3.44 -1.64 1.17
C VAL A 131 -2.91 -1.78 2.59
N SER A 132 -2.35 -2.95 2.90
CA SER A 132 -1.63 -3.15 4.17
C SER A 132 -0.24 -2.48 4.15
N PRO A 133 0.34 -2.14 5.31
CA PRO A 133 1.71 -1.60 5.39
C PRO A 133 2.75 -2.49 4.70
N PHE A 134 2.56 -3.82 4.76
CA PHE A 134 3.36 -4.79 4.01
C PHE A 134 3.28 -4.53 2.50
N ALA A 135 2.08 -4.44 1.95
CA ALA A 135 1.88 -4.26 0.51
C ALA A 135 2.40 -2.90 0.02
N ALA A 136 2.19 -1.82 0.79
CA ALA A 136 2.75 -0.51 0.50
C ALA A 136 4.30 -0.53 0.46
N ALA A 137 4.93 -1.09 1.50
CA ALA A 137 6.40 -1.21 1.57
C ALA A 137 6.97 -2.11 0.45
N TRP A 138 6.25 -3.17 0.09
CA TRP A 138 6.62 -4.08 -0.99
C TRP A 138 6.66 -3.34 -2.33
N VAL A 139 5.57 -2.67 -2.70
CA VAL A 139 5.50 -1.93 -3.97
C VAL A 139 6.48 -0.76 -3.97
N PHE A 140 6.59 -0.02 -2.87
CA PHE A 140 7.51 1.11 -2.76
C PHE A 140 8.96 0.70 -3.01
N SER A 141 9.39 -0.43 -2.43
CA SER A 141 10.76 -0.93 -2.61
C SER A 141 11.01 -1.61 -3.96
N ARG A 142 10.02 -2.32 -4.51
CA ARG A 142 10.20 -3.09 -5.74
C ARG A 142 9.86 -2.35 -7.03
N SER A 143 8.87 -1.47 -7.00
CA SER A 143 8.38 -0.77 -8.20
C SER A 143 8.83 0.68 -8.30
N LEU A 144 9.07 1.34 -7.16
CA LEU A 144 9.32 2.78 -7.11
C LEU A 144 10.76 3.14 -6.71
N GLY A 145 11.59 2.14 -6.39
CA GLY A 145 13.00 2.35 -6.05
C GLY A 145 13.24 2.98 -4.67
N GLY A 146 12.21 3.07 -3.83
CA GLY A 146 12.32 3.58 -2.46
C GLY A 146 12.99 2.58 -1.51
N HIS A 147 13.59 3.07 -0.42
CA HIS A 147 14.07 2.18 0.65
C HIS A 147 12.93 1.86 1.60
N ALA A 148 12.45 0.62 1.56
CA ALA A 148 11.53 0.04 2.54
C ALA A 148 11.76 -1.47 2.67
N ILE A 149 11.29 -2.04 3.77
CA ILE A 149 11.34 -3.49 4.01
C ILE A 149 9.93 -3.93 4.36
N ALA A 150 9.31 -4.72 3.47
CA ALA A 150 7.98 -5.26 3.76
C ALA A 150 8.09 -6.37 4.81
N VAL A 151 7.38 -6.22 5.93
CA VAL A 151 7.39 -7.14 7.07
C VAL A 151 5.97 -7.61 7.35
N ASP A 152 5.78 -8.92 7.46
CA ASP A 152 4.51 -9.53 7.87
C ASP A 152 4.62 -10.16 9.27
N GLU A 153 3.49 -10.60 9.83
CA GLU A 153 3.45 -11.17 11.18
C GLU A 153 4.29 -12.45 11.30
N ASN A 154 4.43 -13.23 10.23
CA ASN A 154 5.27 -14.41 10.24
C ASN A 154 6.76 -14.05 10.41
N MET A 155 7.21 -13.01 9.72
CA MET A 155 8.55 -12.46 9.87
C MET A 155 8.76 -11.87 11.27
N VAL A 156 7.78 -11.16 11.83
CA VAL A 156 7.84 -10.64 13.21
C VAL A 156 8.00 -11.79 14.22
N ARG A 157 7.16 -12.84 14.12
CA ARG A 157 7.24 -14.04 14.97
C ARG A 157 8.61 -14.70 14.88
N PHE A 158 9.17 -14.82 13.68
CA PHE A 158 10.52 -15.34 13.47
C PHE A 158 11.59 -14.48 14.16
N LEU A 159 11.57 -13.16 13.95
CA LEU A 159 12.56 -12.25 14.54
C LEU A 159 12.50 -12.23 16.07
N ARG A 160 11.30 -12.31 16.66
CA ARG A 160 11.10 -12.44 18.11
C ARG A 160 11.69 -13.75 18.63
N ALA A 161 11.45 -14.88 17.94
CA ALA A 161 12.00 -16.18 18.33
C ALA A 161 13.54 -16.21 18.28
N GLU A 162 14.15 -15.52 17.31
CA GLU A 162 15.60 -15.34 17.21
C GLU A 162 16.14 -14.23 18.17
N ARG A 163 15.25 -13.66 18.99
CA ARG A 163 15.52 -12.55 19.92
C ARG A 163 16.11 -11.32 19.24
N LEU A 164 15.90 -11.11 17.95
CA LEU A 164 16.47 -10.00 17.18
C LEU A 164 15.72 -8.68 17.37
N VAL A 165 14.50 -8.77 17.91
CA VAL A 165 13.65 -7.63 18.25
C VAL A 165 13.06 -7.83 19.66
N PRO A 166 12.56 -6.77 20.32
CA PRO A 166 11.84 -6.91 21.58
C PRO A 166 10.61 -7.82 21.45
N GLU A 167 10.31 -8.59 22.48
CA GLU A 167 9.17 -9.55 22.47
C GLU A 167 7.83 -8.85 22.29
N LYS A 168 7.70 -7.62 22.81
CA LYS A 168 6.51 -6.77 22.73
C LYS A 168 6.57 -5.72 21.61
N ALA A 169 7.56 -5.78 20.71
CA ALA A 169 7.65 -4.81 19.61
C ALA A 169 6.58 -5.10 18.57
N GLU A 170 5.72 -4.12 18.28
CA GLU A 170 4.66 -4.26 17.28
C GLU A 170 5.24 -4.32 15.85
N LEU A 171 4.44 -4.77 14.88
CA LEU A 171 4.89 -4.91 13.50
C LEU A 171 5.50 -3.62 12.93
N ALA A 172 4.88 -2.48 13.19
CA ALA A 172 5.37 -1.17 12.74
C ALA A 172 6.73 -0.82 13.37
N ASP A 173 6.93 -1.12 14.66
CA ASP A 173 8.20 -0.89 15.34
C ASP A 173 9.32 -1.78 14.76
N VAL A 174 8.99 -3.05 14.47
CA VAL A 174 9.92 -3.99 13.85
C VAL A 174 10.30 -3.53 12.45
N GLN A 175 9.34 -3.11 11.64
CA GLN A 175 9.61 -2.58 10.30
C GLN A 175 10.52 -1.34 10.37
N ALA A 176 10.19 -0.36 11.21
CA ALA A 176 11.01 0.84 11.37
C ALA A 176 12.44 0.51 11.87
N LEU A 177 12.56 -0.45 12.79
CA LEU A 177 13.84 -0.90 13.30
C LEU A 177 14.70 -1.57 12.21
N LEU A 178 14.08 -2.37 11.34
CA LEU A 178 14.77 -2.99 10.21
C LEU A 178 15.20 -1.95 9.17
N GLU A 179 14.29 -1.06 8.74
CA GLU A 179 14.57 -0.02 7.75
C GLU A 179 15.69 0.92 8.20
N ARG A 180 15.79 1.21 9.51
CA ARG A 180 16.87 2.02 10.09
C ARG A 180 18.23 1.32 10.11
N ASN A 181 18.26 0.00 10.23
CA ASN A 181 19.50 -0.76 10.48
C ASN A 181 20.01 -1.59 9.29
N VAL A 182 19.18 -1.80 8.28
CA VAL A 182 19.51 -2.53 7.05
C VAL A 182 19.62 -1.52 5.91
N SER A 183 20.76 -1.50 5.21
CA SER A 183 20.99 -0.56 4.11
C SER A 183 20.18 -0.90 2.86
N ALA A 184 19.83 0.12 2.08
CA ALA A 184 19.07 -0.02 0.83
C ALA A 184 19.69 -0.99 -0.18
N SER A 185 21.03 -1.07 -0.24
CA SER A 185 21.75 -1.97 -1.15
C SER A 185 21.52 -3.46 -0.90
N ILE A 186 21.08 -3.84 0.31
CA ILE A 186 20.85 -5.24 0.70
C ILE A 186 19.40 -5.50 1.12
N SER A 187 18.56 -4.48 1.24
CA SER A 187 17.21 -4.59 1.82
C SER A 187 16.33 -5.63 1.11
N LEU A 188 16.30 -5.62 -0.22
CA LEU A 188 15.53 -6.58 -1.02
C LEU A 188 16.01 -8.03 -0.82
N ARG A 189 17.32 -8.25 -0.83
CA ARG A 189 17.93 -9.58 -0.58
C ARG A 189 17.65 -10.04 0.84
N PHE A 190 17.78 -9.14 1.81
CA PHE A 190 17.49 -9.39 3.21
C PHE A 190 16.01 -9.77 3.41
N GLN A 191 15.08 -9.02 2.83
CA GLN A 191 13.64 -9.29 2.94
C GLN A 191 13.28 -10.67 2.36
N ALA A 192 13.75 -10.98 1.15
CA ALA A 192 13.50 -12.27 0.52
C ALA A 192 14.01 -13.44 1.38
N ALA A 193 15.25 -13.31 1.87
CA ALA A 193 15.86 -14.30 2.75
C ALA A 193 15.12 -14.46 4.09
N LEU A 194 14.71 -13.34 4.70
CA LEU A 194 13.99 -13.35 5.97
C LEU A 194 12.62 -14.03 5.81
N ARG A 195 11.89 -13.72 4.74
CA ARG A 195 10.60 -14.36 4.44
C ARG A 195 10.76 -15.86 4.22
N GLN A 196 11.76 -16.30 3.45
CA GLN A 196 12.03 -17.73 3.27
C GLN A 196 12.36 -18.43 4.60
N ARG A 197 13.18 -17.83 5.46
CA ARG A 197 13.52 -18.40 6.78
C ARG A 197 12.32 -18.46 7.72
N ALA A 198 11.48 -17.43 7.73
CA ALA A 198 10.25 -17.40 8.51
C ALA A 198 9.30 -18.54 8.08
N LEU A 199 9.10 -18.72 6.78
CA LEU A 199 8.27 -19.81 6.22
C LEU A 199 8.83 -21.20 6.52
N GLN A 200 10.16 -21.39 6.39
CA GLN A 200 10.81 -22.66 6.74
C GLN A 200 10.59 -23.00 8.22
N ARG A 201 10.78 -22.03 9.12
CA ARG A 201 10.54 -22.21 10.55
C ARG A 201 9.07 -22.55 10.85
N GLN A 202 8.13 -21.88 10.20
CA GLN A 202 6.70 -22.16 10.36
C GLN A 202 6.36 -23.60 9.96
N ARG A 203 6.91 -24.10 8.85
CA ARG A 203 6.71 -25.49 8.40
C ARG A 203 7.34 -26.51 9.37
N SER A 204 8.54 -26.23 9.89
CA SER A 204 9.21 -27.11 10.85
C SER A 204 8.54 -27.09 12.24
N GLY A 205 7.98 -25.96 12.66
CA GLY A 205 7.24 -25.82 13.92
C GLY A 205 5.86 -26.51 13.91
N GLY A 206 5.30 -26.79 12.72
CA GLY A 206 4.02 -27.47 12.53
C GLY A 206 3.99 -28.94 12.95
N LYS A 207 5.12 -29.53 13.34
CA LYS A 207 5.17 -30.88 13.94
C LYS A 207 5.19 -30.90 15.48
N GLY A 208 5.04 -29.77 16.19
CA GLY A 208 5.04 -29.81 17.66
C GLY A 208 4.84 -28.51 18.45
N GLY A 209 4.12 -27.50 17.96
CA GLY A 209 4.01 -26.22 18.66
C GLY A 209 2.61 -25.59 18.65
N ARG A 210 1.99 -25.56 19.83
CA ARG A 210 0.78 -24.81 20.24
C ARG A 210 0.50 -23.55 19.40
N ALA A 211 -0.70 -23.48 18.84
CA ALA A 211 -1.25 -22.25 18.28
C ALA A 211 -1.29 -21.15 19.34
N GLY A 212 -0.57 -20.04 19.09
CA GLY A 212 -0.68 -18.82 19.88
C GLY A 212 -2.02 -18.10 19.62
N PRO A 213 -2.42 -17.16 20.49
CA PRO A 213 -3.73 -16.54 20.43
C PRO A 213 -3.87 -15.72 19.14
N ARG A 214 -4.94 -15.99 18.38
CA ARG A 214 -5.37 -15.12 17.29
C ARG A 214 -5.78 -13.79 17.92
N HIS A 215 -5.04 -12.72 17.66
CA HIS A 215 -5.49 -11.39 18.03
C HIS A 215 -6.73 -11.05 17.22
N SER A 216 -7.87 -10.97 17.90
CA SER A 216 -9.11 -10.43 17.37
C SER A 216 -8.86 -9.00 16.92
N SER A 217 -9.05 -8.74 15.64
CA SER A 217 -9.15 -7.39 15.09
C SER A 217 -10.19 -6.60 15.90
N SER A 218 -9.74 -5.52 16.54
CA SER A 218 -10.64 -4.56 17.18
C SER A 218 -11.37 -3.77 16.09
N PRO A 219 -12.70 -3.59 16.16
CA PRO A 219 -13.41 -2.79 15.17
C PRO A 219 -13.13 -1.31 15.40
N SER A 220 -12.78 -0.60 14.32
CA SER A 220 -12.72 0.87 14.29
C SER A 220 -14.11 1.50 14.50
N PRO A 221 -14.19 2.72 15.05
CA PRO A 221 -15.40 3.26 15.65
C PRO A 221 -16.45 3.64 14.60
N SER A 222 -17.65 3.07 14.72
CA SER A 222 -18.79 3.44 13.88
C SER A 222 -19.43 4.75 14.37
N HIS A 223 -19.71 5.61 13.39
CA HIS A 223 -20.45 6.85 13.52
C HIS A 223 -21.78 6.65 14.24
N ARG A 224 -22.01 7.48 15.26
CA ARG A 224 -23.26 7.54 16.03
C ARG A 224 -24.34 8.23 15.18
N SER A 225 -25.14 7.43 14.47
CA SER A 225 -26.36 7.89 13.80
C SER A 225 -27.43 8.19 14.85
N ALA A 226 -27.80 9.47 14.97
CA ALA A 226 -28.91 9.92 15.80
C ALA A 226 -30.25 9.39 15.23
N LYS A 227 -31.02 8.68 16.07
CA LYS A 227 -32.43 8.34 15.80
C LYS A 227 -33.33 9.49 16.25
N ALA A 228 -34.27 9.84 15.38
CA ALA A 228 -35.33 10.81 15.60
C ALA A 228 -36.60 10.18 16.21
N GLY A 229 -37.36 11.02 16.93
CA GLY A 229 -38.77 10.82 17.38
C GLY A 229 -38.90 10.04 18.69
N THR A 230 -39.55 10.51 19.75
CA THR A 230 -40.74 11.36 19.86
C THR A 230 -40.89 11.85 21.32
N SER A 231 -41.24 13.12 21.55
CA SER A 231 -42.37 13.53 22.41
C SER A 231 -42.38 15.05 22.70
N ARG A 232 -43.52 15.66 22.33
CA ARG A 232 -44.31 16.69 23.01
C ARG A 232 -43.62 17.70 23.95
N GLY A 233 -43.86 18.99 23.68
CA GLY A 233 -44.23 19.92 24.75
C GLY A 233 -43.68 21.35 24.67
N SER A 234 -44.61 22.28 24.45
CA SER A 234 -44.62 23.69 24.89
C SER A 234 -43.82 24.77 24.14
N ALA A 235 -44.62 25.59 23.45
CA ALA A 235 -44.58 27.04 23.25
C ALA A 235 -43.46 27.85 23.91
N SER A 236 -42.86 28.76 23.14
CA SER A 236 -43.15 30.21 23.21
C SER A 236 -42.17 31.02 22.34
N GLY A 237 -42.63 32.16 21.82
CA GLY A 237 -41.74 33.33 21.71
C GLY A 237 -41.19 33.70 20.33
N ARG A 238 -42.05 34.31 19.51
CA ARG A 238 -41.87 35.69 19.00
C ARG A 238 -40.71 35.98 18.00
N ALA A 239 -41.13 36.12 16.74
CA ALA A 239 -40.85 37.20 15.78
C ALA A 239 -39.48 37.91 15.76
N ALA A 240 -38.82 37.89 14.61
CA ALA A 240 -38.35 39.10 13.93
C ALA A 240 -38.06 38.84 12.44
N ARG A 241 -38.49 39.79 11.61
CA ARG A 241 -38.49 39.82 10.15
C ARG A 241 -37.62 41.01 9.74
N ALA A 242 -36.61 40.80 8.89
CA ALA A 242 -35.96 41.85 8.08
C ALA A 242 -35.14 41.14 6.97
N ARG A 243 -35.62 41.00 5.73
CA ARG A 243 -35.56 41.96 4.60
C ARG A 243 -34.16 42.53 4.27
N SER A 244 -33.61 41.97 3.20
CA SER A 244 -32.87 42.58 2.07
C SER A 244 -31.73 43.57 2.33
N THR A 245 -30.60 43.37 1.65
CA THR A 245 -30.28 44.19 0.45
C THR A 245 -29.10 43.63 -0.35
N ASN A 246 -29.32 43.67 -1.66
CA ASN A 246 -28.41 43.52 -2.78
C ASN A 246 -27.30 44.59 -2.77
N ARG A 247 -26.08 44.27 -3.25
CA ARG A 247 -25.34 45.13 -4.20
C ARG A 247 -24.12 44.46 -4.81
N GLN A 248 -24.16 44.36 -6.13
CA GLN A 248 -23.02 44.31 -7.06
C GLN A 248 -22.22 45.62 -7.04
N ALA A 249 -20.91 45.52 -7.29
CA ALA A 249 -20.11 46.39 -8.18
C ALA A 249 -18.71 45.74 -8.31
N SER A 250 -18.28 45.23 -9.46
CA SER A 250 -17.79 45.93 -10.67
C SER A 250 -16.57 46.84 -10.42
N GLY A 251 -15.46 46.49 -11.08
CA GLY A 251 -14.24 47.30 -11.16
C GLY A 251 -13.36 46.79 -12.31
N LYS A 252 -13.39 47.51 -13.43
CA LYS A 252 -12.75 47.22 -14.71
C LYS A 252 -11.80 48.37 -15.03
N ALA A 253 -10.58 48.08 -15.43
CA ALA A 253 -9.65 48.94 -16.17
C ALA A 253 -8.70 47.97 -16.93
N ARG A 254 -8.64 47.83 -18.26
CA ARG A 254 -8.44 48.77 -19.39
C ARG A 254 -7.29 49.74 -19.06
N SER A 255 -6.22 49.85 -19.85
CA SER A 255 -6.18 49.87 -21.31
C SER A 255 -4.76 49.92 -21.91
N ARG A 256 -4.65 49.44 -23.16
CA ARG A 256 -3.94 50.04 -24.33
C ARG A 256 -2.38 49.98 -24.31
N THR A 257 -1.65 49.80 -25.42
CA THR A 257 -1.93 50.09 -26.85
C THR A 257 -0.82 49.51 -27.75
N GLY A 258 -1.24 49.06 -28.95
CA GLY A 258 -0.54 49.23 -30.25
C GLY A 258 0.78 48.48 -30.49
N SER A 259 1.21 48.18 -31.71
CA SER A 259 0.61 48.37 -33.04
C SER A 259 1.51 47.69 -34.09
N ALA A 260 0.87 47.32 -35.20
CA ALA A 260 1.38 47.33 -36.58
C ALA A 260 2.32 46.22 -37.09
N ALA A 261 1.79 45.58 -38.12
CA ALA A 261 2.42 44.75 -39.12
C ALA A 261 3.46 45.49 -39.99
N ARG A 262 4.35 44.73 -40.63
CA ARG A 262 4.68 44.95 -42.05
C ARG A 262 5.27 43.70 -42.69
N ALA A 263 4.72 43.38 -43.86
CA ALA A 263 5.20 42.40 -44.82
C ALA A 263 6.32 42.96 -45.72
N SER A 264 6.83 42.10 -46.60
CA SER A 264 7.75 42.27 -47.74
C SER A 264 9.20 41.85 -47.46
N SER A 265 9.99 41.29 -48.37
CA SER A 265 9.82 40.53 -49.61
C SER A 265 11.23 40.23 -50.15
N SER A 266 11.37 39.18 -50.97
CA SER A 266 12.42 39.00 -52.00
C SER A 266 13.78 38.38 -51.61
N GLY A 267 14.29 37.55 -52.54
CA GLY A 267 15.68 37.06 -52.58
C GLY A 267 15.85 35.57 -52.94
N ARG A 268 15.22 35.07 -54.02
CA ARG A 268 15.88 34.54 -55.24
C ARG A 268 17.28 33.85 -55.09
N ARG A 269 17.26 32.52 -55.32
CA ARG A 269 18.05 31.69 -56.28
C ARG A 269 19.60 31.76 -56.35
N ARG A 270 20.22 30.58 -56.08
CA ARG A 270 21.18 29.78 -56.90
C ARG A 270 22.60 30.36 -57.16
N PRO A 271 23.61 29.57 -57.61
CA PRO A 271 23.61 28.25 -58.29
C PRO A 271 23.62 27.03 -57.39
#